data_AF-A0A319BUW5-F1
#
_entry.id   AF-A0A319BUW5-F1
#
_cell.length_a   1.000
_cell.length_b   1.000
_cell.length_c   1.000
_cell.angle_alpha   90.00
_cell.angle_beta   90.00
_cell.angle_gamma   90.00
#
_symmetry.space_group_name_H-M   'P 1'
#
loop_
_entity.id
_entity.type
_entity.pdbx_description
1 polymer ?
#
loop_
_entity_poly.entity_id
_entity_poly.type
_entity_poly.pdbx_seq_one_letter_code
_entity_poly.pdbx_strand_id
1 'polypeptide(L)'
;MTLHKAHIHYPSRPVTVLGAGILGRRIAAVFLAGSYTVHLFDPNQNALSAAESFIKSSGEAFTVLTPLPHPDRGRLSLFSDMKTAVENAWLVMEATPEQLPFKIKVFEEVDRYVPGDCILASNSSSFKSRLMVPGLSEERKKRVMNVHFMMPPEMRPVEVMTCGSTEEEVMHEMMELLEKCGMCPFMVRRESTGFVFGRSWAAIKREILSILAEGVSTPDDIDLLWKEVFQRPTSGQPCQLMDQVGLDTVAAIEENYIQERGLVGDKTVDWLRENYINKGRLGDKCESGGLYPAEQGSMSEKLYVLDVGTGDNNALRDARTAGRVLAVSPKSGKRTTLVSGLSYPDGIDVSPSYGRMFWTSMGHALSACDGSVQSAKLDGSDVHTLLKPGTVYTPKQLIVDDVDRKLYFCDREGMSVHRCNFDGTDHQILIQTGSLKVPSERKDMMRFCVGVALDRGTRRIYWTQKGPSKSGKGRIFRAGIDIPAGQTANNRTDVECLLEGRPEPIDLEYDMQTQMLYWTDRGEHPMGCSLNRVDLSGDIDKETLGEKVEILARQFHEPIGLKLTKNGVYVTDLGGCVYLVSGTKKTVVTQGEGCFSGLAIP
;
A
#
# COMPACT_ATOMS: atom_id res chain seq x y z
N MET A 1 -7.22 54.07 -12.00
CA MET A 1 -7.95 52.81 -12.24
C MET A 1 -7.67 52.39 -13.67
N THR A 2 -6.59 51.63 -13.84
CA THR A 2 -6.16 51.12 -15.15
C THR A 2 -6.90 49.82 -15.39
N LEU A 3 -7.58 49.71 -16.52
CA LEU A 3 -8.40 48.57 -16.94
C LEU A 3 -7.62 47.26 -16.84
N HIS A 4 -8.09 46.31 -16.01
CA HIS A 4 -7.74 44.89 -16.15
C HIS A 4 -8.20 44.42 -17.54
N LYS A 5 -7.26 44.14 -18.44
CA LYS A 5 -7.53 43.60 -19.77
C LYS A 5 -7.22 42.11 -19.78
N ALA A 6 -8.26 41.34 -20.11
CA ALA A 6 -8.29 39.96 -20.58
C ALA A 6 -7.85 38.86 -19.58
N HIS A 7 -8.82 38.28 -18.87
CA HIS A 7 -8.69 36.93 -18.33
C HIS A 7 -8.43 35.93 -19.47
N ILE A 8 -7.48 34.98 -19.33
CA ILE A 8 -7.44 33.77 -20.16
C ILE A 8 -8.81 33.08 -20.08
N HIS A 9 -9.65 33.35 -21.08
CA HIS A 9 -10.91 32.69 -21.31
C HIS A 9 -10.94 32.27 -22.77
N TYR A 10 -10.28 31.15 -23.05
CA TYR A 10 -10.37 30.48 -24.35
C TYR A 10 -11.01 29.09 -24.20
N PRO A 11 -12.22 28.96 -23.63
CA PRO A 11 -12.87 27.65 -23.44
C PRO A 11 -13.08 26.89 -24.76
N SER A 12 -13.04 27.58 -25.91
CA SER A 12 -13.16 26.99 -27.24
C SER A 12 -11.85 26.48 -27.84
N ARG A 13 -10.68 26.89 -27.33
CA ARG A 13 -9.37 26.46 -27.84
C ARG A 13 -8.77 25.39 -26.92
N PRO A 14 -8.03 24.41 -27.46
CA PRO A 14 -7.48 23.31 -26.67
C PRO A 14 -6.23 23.71 -25.88
N VAL A 15 -6.03 23.05 -24.75
CA VAL A 15 -4.71 22.84 -24.14
C VAL A 15 -4.06 21.66 -24.84
N THR A 16 -2.86 21.82 -25.38
CA THR A 16 -2.14 20.72 -26.03
C THR A 16 -1.03 20.21 -25.12
N VAL A 17 -1.01 18.91 -24.85
CA VAL A 17 0.05 18.26 -24.09
C VAL A 17 0.92 17.44 -25.04
N LEU A 18 2.22 17.73 -25.07
CA LEU A 18 3.19 17.06 -25.91
C LEU A 18 3.91 15.96 -25.13
N GLY A 19 3.68 14.72 -25.53
CA GLY A 19 4.15 13.50 -24.85
C GLY A 19 3.04 12.84 -24.04
N ALA A 20 2.76 11.57 -24.32
CA ALA A 20 1.76 10.76 -23.64
C ALA A 20 2.38 9.82 -22.58
N GLY A 21 3.62 10.10 -22.18
CA GLY A 21 4.33 9.38 -21.11
C GLY A 21 3.74 9.62 -19.71
N ILE A 22 4.50 9.25 -18.68
CA ILE A 22 4.05 9.25 -17.28
C ILE A 22 3.46 10.59 -16.83
N LEU A 23 4.19 11.70 -17.05
CA LEU A 23 3.77 13.04 -16.64
C LEU A 23 2.74 13.65 -17.61
N GLY A 24 2.90 13.43 -18.92
CA GLY A 24 2.00 14.00 -19.92
C GLY A 24 0.54 13.56 -19.75
N ARG A 25 0.29 12.26 -19.54
CA ARG A 25 -1.07 11.75 -19.28
C ARG A 25 -1.69 12.30 -17.98
N ARG A 26 -0.87 12.61 -16.98
CA ARG A 26 -1.32 13.27 -15.74
C ARG A 26 -1.68 14.74 -15.99
N ILE A 27 -0.81 15.48 -16.68
CA ILE A 27 -1.07 16.88 -17.04
C ILE A 27 -2.37 16.97 -17.86
N ALA A 28 -2.57 16.07 -18.81
CA ALA A 28 -3.82 15.98 -19.57
C ALA A 28 -5.04 15.71 -18.67
N ALA A 29 -4.93 14.79 -17.71
CA ALA A 29 -6.01 14.51 -16.76
C ALA A 29 -6.38 15.72 -15.89
N VAL A 30 -5.39 16.50 -15.44
CA VAL A 30 -5.60 17.73 -14.65
C VAL A 30 -6.41 18.76 -15.44
N PHE A 31 -6.02 19.06 -16.68
CA PHE A 31 -6.75 20.03 -17.50
C PHE A 31 -8.14 19.53 -17.92
N LEU A 32 -8.31 18.22 -18.17
CA LEU A 32 -9.64 17.63 -18.42
C LEU A 32 -10.55 17.76 -17.20
N ALA A 33 -10.02 17.59 -15.98
CA ALA A 33 -10.79 17.77 -14.75
C ALA A 33 -11.23 19.23 -14.55
N GLY A 34 -10.42 20.20 -14.99
CA GLY A 34 -10.78 21.63 -15.04
C GLY A 34 -11.69 22.03 -16.21
N SER A 35 -12.39 21.10 -16.85
CA SER A 35 -13.28 21.32 -18.00
C SER A 35 -12.64 21.77 -19.31
N TYR A 36 -11.32 21.70 -19.45
CA TYR A 36 -10.66 22.14 -20.68
C TYR A 36 -10.68 21.06 -21.76
N THR A 37 -10.81 21.48 -23.02
CA THR A 37 -10.53 20.60 -24.16
C THR A 37 -9.03 20.34 -24.22
N VAL A 38 -8.64 19.06 -24.23
CA VAL A 38 -7.24 18.65 -24.26
C VAL A 38 -6.91 17.91 -25.55
N HIS A 39 -5.90 18.38 -26.25
CA HIS A 39 -5.23 17.66 -27.32
C HIS A 39 -4.02 16.95 -26.72
N LEU A 40 -3.96 15.62 -26.81
CA LEU A 40 -2.81 14.84 -26.39
C LEU A 40 -2.05 14.37 -27.61
N PHE A 41 -0.79 14.78 -27.72
CA PHE A 41 0.08 14.43 -28.82
C PHE A 41 1.17 13.44 -28.39
N ASP A 42 1.38 12.39 -29.17
CA ASP A 42 2.57 11.53 -29.10
C ASP A 42 2.75 10.81 -30.45
N PRO A 43 3.97 10.72 -31.02
CA PRO A 43 4.19 9.94 -32.23
C PRO A 43 3.96 8.44 -32.04
N ASN A 44 3.99 7.94 -30.80
CA ASN A 44 3.77 6.54 -30.47
C ASN A 44 2.29 6.27 -30.13
N GLN A 45 1.60 5.55 -31.02
CA GLN A 45 0.20 5.19 -30.83
C GLN A 45 -0.06 4.37 -29.54
N ASN A 46 0.89 3.52 -29.13
CA ASN A 46 0.74 2.74 -27.91
C ASN A 46 0.79 3.65 -26.66
N ALA A 47 1.59 4.71 -26.69
CA ALA A 47 1.64 5.68 -25.60
C ALA A 47 0.30 6.44 -25.49
N LEU A 48 -0.29 6.83 -26.63
CA LEU A 48 -1.61 7.45 -26.67
C LEU A 48 -2.71 6.54 -26.09
N SER A 49 -2.76 5.27 -26.50
CA SER A 49 -3.75 4.31 -25.98
C SER A 49 -3.58 4.04 -24.49
N ALA A 50 -2.33 3.96 -24.00
CA ALA A 50 -2.04 3.80 -22.58
C ALA A 50 -2.43 5.05 -21.77
N ALA A 51 -2.20 6.24 -22.32
CA ALA A 51 -2.61 7.50 -21.70
C ALA A 51 -4.14 7.65 -21.66
N GLU A 52 -4.85 7.33 -22.75
CA GLU A 52 -6.31 7.36 -22.79
C GLU A 52 -6.92 6.42 -21.75
N SER A 53 -6.38 5.20 -21.62
CA SER A 53 -6.82 4.23 -20.60
C SER A 53 -6.62 4.77 -19.19
N PHE A 54 -5.43 5.32 -18.89
CA PHE A 54 -5.12 5.95 -17.60
C PHE A 54 -6.09 7.11 -17.30
N ILE A 55 -6.24 8.04 -18.24
CA ILE A 55 -7.10 9.21 -18.14
C ILE A 55 -8.55 8.78 -17.88
N LYS A 56 -9.04 7.74 -18.56
CA LYS A 56 -10.38 7.19 -18.34
C LYS A 56 -10.54 6.64 -16.93
N SER A 57 -9.58 5.86 -16.43
CA SER A 57 -9.64 5.25 -15.09
C SER A 57 -9.42 6.23 -13.93
N SER A 58 -8.65 7.30 -14.15
CA SER A 58 -8.26 8.24 -13.08
C SER A 58 -9.12 9.50 -13.03
N GLY A 59 -10.11 9.64 -13.92
CA GLY A 59 -10.85 10.90 -14.12
C GLY A 59 -11.47 11.45 -12.83
N GLU A 60 -12.19 10.60 -12.09
CA GLU A 60 -12.84 11.00 -10.84
C GLU A 60 -11.85 11.47 -9.78
N ALA A 61 -10.68 10.80 -9.68
CA ALA A 61 -9.64 11.16 -8.72
C ALA A 61 -9.10 12.57 -8.95
N PHE A 62 -9.01 13.04 -10.20
CA PHE A 62 -8.62 14.41 -10.50
C PHE A 62 -9.78 15.40 -10.36
N THR A 63 -11.01 15.01 -10.72
CA THR A 63 -12.21 15.86 -10.55
C THR A 63 -12.45 16.22 -9.09
N VAL A 64 -12.27 15.28 -8.14
CA VAL A 64 -12.43 15.55 -6.70
C VAL A 64 -11.45 16.61 -6.17
N LEU A 65 -10.35 16.87 -6.87
CA LEU A 65 -9.38 17.90 -6.48
C LEU A 65 -9.82 19.31 -6.86
N THR A 66 -10.75 19.47 -7.81
CA THR A 66 -11.18 20.79 -8.27
C THR A 66 -12.10 21.48 -7.24
N PRO A 67 -12.23 22.81 -7.29
CA PRO A 67 -13.18 23.53 -6.44
C PRO A 67 -14.63 23.05 -6.62
N LEU A 68 -15.43 23.15 -5.55
CA LEU A 68 -16.87 22.88 -5.59
C LEU A 68 -17.67 24.08 -6.12
N PRO A 69 -18.74 23.86 -6.90
CA PRO A 69 -19.19 22.57 -7.43
C PRO A 69 -18.20 22.04 -8.48
N HIS A 70 -17.92 20.74 -8.43
CA HIS A 70 -17.01 20.11 -9.40
C HIS A 70 -17.53 20.34 -10.83
N PRO A 71 -16.67 20.76 -11.76
CA PRO A 71 -17.13 21.12 -13.08
C PRO A 71 -17.19 19.88 -13.98
N ASP A 72 -17.93 19.97 -15.08
CA ASP A 72 -18.03 18.86 -16.04
C ASP A 72 -16.68 18.57 -16.68
N ARG A 73 -16.42 17.30 -16.95
CA ARG A 73 -15.14 16.91 -17.54
C ARG A 73 -15.00 17.41 -18.98
N GLY A 74 -13.83 17.94 -19.30
CA GLY A 74 -13.48 18.38 -20.64
C GLY A 74 -13.34 17.25 -21.67
N ARG A 75 -13.15 17.63 -22.93
CA ARG A 75 -13.04 16.69 -24.06
C ARG A 75 -11.58 16.36 -24.36
N LEU A 76 -11.25 15.07 -24.45
CA LEU A 76 -9.95 14.58 -24.92
C LEU A 76 -9.97 14.34 -26.44
N SER A 77 -8.89 14.67 -27.13
CA SER A 77 -8.63 14.28 -28.52
C SER A 77 -7.16 13.89 -28.69
N LEU A 78 -6.89 12.81 -29.42
CA LEU A 78 -5.56 12.23 -29.57
C LEU A 78 -4.99 12.58 -30.95
N PHE A 79 -3.71 12.95 -31.00
CA PHE A 79 -3.03 13.38 -32.21
C PHE A 79 -1.66 12.70 -32.35
N SER A 80 -1.31 12.35 -33.59
CA SER A 80 0.02 11.86 -33.96
C SER A 80 0.75 12.79 -34.93
N ASP A 81 0.08 13.84 -35.40
CA ASP A 81 0.66 14.91 -36.22
C ASP A 81 0.77 16.20 -35.39
N MET A 82 1.98 16.79 -35.35
CA MET A 82 2.29 17.93 -34.49
C MET A 82 1.47 19.17 -34.88
N LYS A 83 1.38 19.45 -36.19
CA LYS A 83 0.72 20.67 -36.69
C LYS A 83 -0.75 20.69 -36.30
N THR A 84 -1.48 19.62 -36.62
CA THR A 84 -2.92 19.51 -36.31
C THR A 84 -3.19 19.48 -34.79
N ALA A 85 -2.25 18.99 -33.99
CA ALA A 85 -2.37 19.03 -32.53
C ALA A 85 -2.33 20.47 -32.00
N VAL A 86 -1.43 21.32 -32.50
CA VAL A 86 -1.10 22.62 -31.88
C VAL A 86 -1.65 23.85 -32.59
N GLU A 87 -2.11 23.76 -33.84
CA GLU A 87 -2.44 24.93 -34.68
C GLU A 87 -3.55 25.86 -34.12
N ASN A 88 -4.38 25.35 -33.21
CA ASN A 88 -5.42 26.13 -32.53
C ASN A 88 -5.20 26.23 -31.01
N ALA A 89 -4.09 25.74 -30.49
CA ALA A 89 -3.82 25.71 -29.06
C ALA A 89 -3.68 27.12 -28.47
N TRP A 90 -4.18 27.34 -27.25
CA TRP A 90 -3.87 28.54 -26.47
C TRP A 90 -2.79 28.27 -25.42
N LEU A 91 -2.64 27.03 -24.98
CA LEU A 91 -1.57 26.56 -24.11
C LEU A 91 -0.97 25.28 -24.68
N VAL A 92 0.35 25.21 -24.73
CA VAL A 92 1.10 23.99 -25.01
C VAL A 92 1.93 23.62 -23.79
N MET A 93 1.77 22.39 -23.31
CA MET A 93 2.50 21.79 -22.20
C MET A 93 3.45 20.72 -22.72
N GLU A 94 4.75 21.00 -22.70
CA GLU A 94 5.80 20.08 -23.13
C GLU A 94 6.18 19.12 -21.99
N ALA A 95 6.01 17.82 -22.23
CA ALA A 95 6.32 16.72 -21.30
C ALA A 95 7.04 15.56 -22.03
N THR A 96 7.96 15.91 -22.92
CA THR A 96 8.76 15.00 -23.74
C THR A 96 10.09 14.62 -23.07
N PRO A 97 10.88 13.68 -23.61
CA PRO A 97 12.13 13.22 -22.99
C PRO A 97 13.08 14.35 -22.58
N GLU A 98 13.80 14.14 -21.47
CA GLU A 98 14.65 15.15 -20.82
C GLU A 98 16.00 15.35 -21.55
N GLN A 99 15.95 15.73 -22.83
CA GLN A 99 17.12 16.01 -23.68
C GLN A 99 17.03 17.42 -24.26
N LEU A 100 17.94 18.31 -23.86
CA LEU A 100 17.87 19.73 -24.25
C LEU A 100 17.84 19.96 -25.78
N PRO A 101 18.72 19.34 -26.61
CA PRO A 101 18.68 19.53 -28.06
C PRO A 101 17.35 19.08 -28.69
N PHE A 102 16.71 18.05 -28.11
CA PHE A 102 15.42 17.58 -28.56
C PHE A 102 14.31 18.58 -28.20
N LYS A 103 14.29 19.05 -26.94
CA LYS A 103 13.32 20.06 -26.50
C LYS A 103 13.41 21.35 -27.32
N ILE A 104 14.62 21.83 -27.64
CA ILE A 104 14.80 23.00 -28.53
C ILE A 104 14.08 22.80 -29.86
N LYS A 105 14.29 21.66 -30.52
CA LYS A 105 13.61 21.32 -31.79
C LYS A 105 12.10 21.27 -31.64
N VAL A 106 11.59 20.71 -30.53
CA VAL A 106 10.15 20.67 -30.24
C VAL A 106 9.59 22.08 -30.12
N PHE A 107 10.21 22.98 -29.35
CA PHE A 107 9.74 24.36 -29.21
C PHE A 107 9.79 25.14 -30.54
N GLU A 108 10.85 24.97 -31.34
CA GLU A 108 10.96 25.57 -32.68
C GLU A 108 9.92 25.03 -33.68
N GLU A 109 9.53 23.77 -33.55
CA GLU A 109 8.45 23.18 -34.36
C GLU A 109 7.08 23.66 -33.94
N VAL A 110 6.81 23.69 -32.63
CA VAL A 110 5.55 24.19 -32.08
C VAL A 110 5.34 25.66 -32.43
N ASP A 111 6.35 26.51 -32.27
CA ASP A 111 6.27 27.95 -32.55
C ASP A 111 5.89 28.27 -34.00
N ARG A 112 6.22 27.36 -34.95
CA ARG A 112 5.84 27.50 -36.37
C ARG A 112 4.34 27.35 -36.63
N TYR A 113 3.62 26.66 -35.75
CA TYR A 113 2.23 26.27 -35.98
C TYR A 113 1.24 26.92 -35.01
N VAL A 114 1.66 27.21 -33.78
CA VAL A 114 0.77 27.79 -32.77
C VAL A 114 0.43 29.25 -33.07
N PRO A 115 -0.76 29.73 -32.63
CA PRO A 115 -1.11 31.15 -32.68
C PRO A 115 -0.12 32.03 -31.89
N GLY A 116 0.01 33.30 -32.28
CA GLY A 116 0.94 34.25 -31.66
C GLY A 116 0.69 34.52 -30.17
N ASP A 117 -0.54 34.33 -29.70
CA ASP A 117 -0.95 34.51 -28.30
C ASP A 117 -0.75 33.26 -27.42
N CYS A 118 -0.40 32.12 -28.01
CA CYS A 118 -0.24 30.85 -27.31
C CYS A 118 0.90 30.87 -26.28
N ILE A 119 0.61 30.31 -25.10
CA ILE A 119 1.58 30.09 -24.02
C ILE A 119 2.30 28.76 -24.25
N LEU A 120 3.63 28.77 -24.17
CA LEU A 120 4.46 27.57 -24.26
C LEU A 120 5.09 27.27 -22.91
N ALA A 121 4.70 26.15 -22.31
CA ALA A 121 5.17 25.73 -21.00
C ALA A 121 5.93 24.40 -21.09
N SER A 122 6.99 24.25 -20.31
CA SER A 122 7.70 22.97 -20.15
C SER A 122 7.57 22.41 -18.74
N ASN A 123 7.32 21.11 -18.64
CA ASN A 123 7.36 20.34 -17.40
C ASN A 123 8.78 19.84 -17.06
N SER A 124 9.83 20.33 -17.73
CA SER A 124 11.21 19.93 -17.44
C SER A 124 11.57 20.24 -15.98
N SER A 125 12.17 19.24 -15.34
CA SER A 125 12.66 19.34 -13.96
C SER A 125 14.10 19.87 -13.90
N SER A 126 14.85 19.70 -15.00
CA SER A 126 16.29 19.97 -15.06
C SER A 126 16.64 21.24 -15.83
N PHE A 127 15.87 21.59 -16.87
CA PHE A 127 16.21 22.68 -17.76
C PHE A 127 15.31 23.90 -17.57
N LYS A 128 15.95 25.06 -17.41
CA LYS A 128 15.30 26.37 -17.48
C LYS A 128 14.74 26.55 -18.90
N SER A 129 13.48 26.94 -19.02
CA SER A 129 12.78 27.10 -20.30
C SER A 129 13.50 28.05 -21.27
N ARG A 130 14.25 29.05 -20.77
CA ARG A 130 15.13 29.92 -21.57
C ARG A 130 16.09 29.15 -22.47
N LEU A 131 16.61 28.01 -21.99
CA LEU A 131 17.55 27.17 -22.72
C LEU A 131 16.87 26.39 -23.85
N MET A 132 15.55 26.20 -23.79
CA MET A 132 14.77 25.48 -24.79
C MET A 132 14.29 26.38 -25.93
N VAL A 133 14.36 27.69 -25.75
CA VAL A 133 13.77 28.66 -26.70
C VAL A 133 14.78 29.65 -27.31
N PRO A 134 16.06 29.31 -27.56
CA PRO A 134 17.01 30.27 -28.13
C PRO A 134 16.60 30.78 -29.52
N GLY A 135 15.93 29.93 -30.32
CA GLY A 135 15.47 30.25 -31.68
C GLY A 135 14.13 30.99 -31.77
N LEU A 136 13.42 31.19 -30.65
CA LEU A 136 12.11 31.84 -30.65
C LEU A 136 12.24 33.37 -30.62
N SER A 137 11.24 34.07 -31.15
CA SER A 137 11.20 35.54 -31.12
C SER A 137 11.10 36.10 -29.69
N GLU A 138 11.57 37.33 -29.47
CA GLU A 138 11.45 37.99 -28.15
C GLU A 138 9.99 38.15 -27.71
N GLU A 139 9.07 38.38 -28.65
CA GLU A 139 7.65 38.45 -28.35
C GLU A 139 7.10 37.10 -27.90
N ARG A 140 7.52 35.99 -28.53
CA ARG A 140 7.14 34.65 -28.07
C ARG A 140 7.70 34.34 -26.69
N LYS A 141 8.96 34.70 -26.41
CA LYS A 141 9.61 34.42 -25.12
C LYS A 141 8.87 35.00 -23.92
N LYS A 142 8.13 36.10 -24.10
CA LYS A 142 7.21 36.66 -23.09
C LYS A 142 6.09 35.72 -22.65
N ARG A 143 5.79 34.69 -23.44
CA ARG A 143 4.75 33.68 -23.18
C ARG A 143 5.34 32.28 -22.96
N VAL A 144 6.64 32.19 -22.65
CA VAL A 144 7.33 30.94 -22.35
C VAL A 144 7.57 30.82 -20.85
N MET A 145 7.33 29.65 -20.26
CA MET A 145 7.59 29.39 -18.84
C MET A 145 7.91 27.91 -18.56
N ASN A 146 8.39 27.60 -17.36
CA ASN A 146 8.31 26.24 -16.82
C ASN A 146 7.05 26.11 -15.96
N VAL A 147 6.36 24.98 -16.07
CA VAL A 147 5.23 24.59 -15.21
C VAL A 147 5.50 23.15 -14.77
N HIS A 148 6.10 23.02 -13.59
CA HIS A 148 6.69 21.78 -13.10
C HIS A 148 5.74 21.05 -12.15
N PHE A 149 5.10 20.00 -12.68
CA PHE A 149 4.27 19.05 -11.95
C PHE A 149 5.15 17.96 -11.31
N MET A 150 5.00 17.76 -10.00
CA MET A 150 5.80 16.80 -9.23
C MET A 150 5.19 15.40 -9.22
N MET A 151 5.99 14.35 -9.04
CA MET A 151 5.53 12.97 -8.80
C MET A 151 5.57 12.63 -7.30
N PRO A 152 4.77 11.68 -6.79
CA PRO A 152 3.78 10.81 -7.49
C PRO A 152 2.48 11.55 -7.90
N PRO A 153 1.55 10.91 -8.65
CA PRO A 153 0.40 11.57 -9.28
C PRO A 153 -0.54 12.35 -8.35
N GLU A 154 -0.60 11.96 -7.08
CA GLU A 154 -1.46 12.53 -6.03
C GLU A 154 -0.93 13.89 -5.53
N MET A 155 0.32 14.23 -5.85
CA MET A 155 0.91 15.52 -5.50
C MET A 155 0.17 16.65 -6.21
N ARG A 156 -0.40 17.58 -5.43
CA ARG A 156 -1.01 18.81 -5.94
C ARG A 156 -0.05 19.98 -6.17
N PRO A 157 1.13 20.08 -5.51
CA PRO A 157 2.07 21.17 -5.78
C PRO A 157 2.52 21.24 -7.24
N VAL A 158 2.52 22.45 -7.81
CA VAL A 158 3.04 22.75 -9.15
C VAL A 158 3.90 24.01 -9.08
N GLU A 159 5.13 24.00 -9.58
CA GLU A 159 6.00 25.18 -9.57
C GLU A 159 5.96 25.89 -10.93
N VAL A 160 5.62 27.19 -10.95
CA VAL A 160 5.55 28.01 -12.17
C VAL A 160 6.72 28.97 -12.19
N MET A 161 7.62 28.84 -13.16
CA MET A 161 8.87 29.62 -13.23
C MET A 161 9.02 30.37 -14.55
N THR A 162 9.41 31.64 -14.45
CA THR A 162 9.72 32.48 -15.61
C THR A 162 10.91 31.95 -16.41
N CYS A 163 10.92 32.19 -17.73
CA CYS A 163 12.08 32.01 -18.61
C CYS A 163 13.07 33.21 -18.55
N GLY A 164 12.83 34.19 -17.68
CA GLY A 164 13.57 35.44 -17.59
C GLY A 164 12.97 36.59 -18.41
N SER A 165 12.21 36.27 -19.47
CA SER A 165 11.47 37.25 -20.30
C SER A 165 9.96 37.14 -20.16
N THR A 166 9.43 36.13 -19.45
CA THR A 166 7.98 35.90 -19.32
C THR A 166 7.28 37.11 -18.72
N GLU A 167 6.17 37.53 -19.32
CA GLU A 167 5.33 38.58 -18.76
C GLU A 167 4.69 38.13 -17.44
N GLU A 168 4.69 39.03 -16.47
CA GLU A 168 4.18 38.75 -15.13
C GLU A 168 2.68 38.43 -15.13
N GLU A 169 1.90 39.05 -16.01
CA GLU A 169 0.47 38.77 -16.18
C GLU A 169 0.24 37.32 -16.59
N VAL A 170 0.97 36.82 -17.59
CA VAL A 170 0.88 35.42 -18.07
C VAL A 170 1.21 34.42 -16.95
N MET A 171 2.17 34.76 -16.08
CA MET A 171 2.52 33.94 -14.93
C MET A 171 1.37 33.87 -13.91
N HIS A 172 0.73 35.00 -13.59
CA HIS A 172 -0.39 35.04 -12.65
C HIS A 172 -1.62 34.30 -13.21
N GLU A 173 -1.92 34.46 -14.49
CA GLU A 173 -3.01 33.74 -15.16
C GLU A 173 -2.80 32.22 -15.13
N MET A 174 -1.57 31.74 -15.31
CA MET A 174 -1.23 30.32 -15.18
C MET A 174 -1.47 29.81 -13.74
N MET A 175 -1.14 30.61 -12.72
CA MET A 175 -1.41 30.25 -11.32
C MET A 175 -2.92 30.08 -11.08
N GLU A 176 -3.73 31.07 -11.49
CA GLU A 176 -5.19 31.00 -11.34
C GLU A 176 -5.81 29.82 -12.10
N LEU A 177 -5.31 29.52 -13.30
CA LEU A 177 -5.71 28.38 -14.09
C LEU A 177 -5.46 27.05 -13.37
N LEU A 178 -4.26 26.88 -12.80
CA LEU A 178 -3.88 25.66 -12.10
C LEU A 178 -4.71 25.46 -10.83
N GLU A 179 -5.02 26.53 -10.09
CA GLU A 179 -5.93 26.49 -8.94
C GLU A 179 -7.34 26.01 -9.34
N LYS A 180 -7.88 26.53 -10.46
CA LYS A 180 -9.19 26.06 -11.00
C LYS A 180 -9.16 24.57 -11.37
N CYS A 181 -8.01 24.06 -11.79
CA CYS A 181 -7.81 22.64 -12.08
C CYS A 181 -7.52 21.79 -10.82
N GLY A 182 -7.65 22.35 -9.61
CA GLY A 182 -7.45 21.64 -8.34
C GLY A 182 -6.01 21.51 -7.87
N MET A 183 -5.07 22.15 -8.57
CA MET A 183 -3.65 22.13 -8.20
C MET A 183 -3.33 23.21 -7.15
N CYS A 184 -2.15 23.10 -6.55
CA CYS A 184 -1.62 24.08 -5.59
C CYS A 184 -0.35 24.72 -6.20
N PRO A 185 -0.49 25.79 -6.99
CA PRO A 185 0.63 26.34 -7.73
C PRO A 185 1.50 27.26 -6.85
N PHE A 186 2.80 27.30 -7.14
CA PHE A 186 3.80 28.09 -6.44
C PHE A 186 4.64 28.91 -7.43
N MET A 187 4.69 30.22 -7.22
CA MET A 187 5.38 31.16 -8.09
C MET A 187 6.90 31.16 -7.85
N VAL A 188 7.68 30.82 -8.86
CA VAL A 188 9.14 30.91 -8.88
C VAL A 188 9.55 32.14 -9.69
N ARG A 189 9.70 33.26 -8.97
CA ARG A 189 9.83 34.61 -9.56
C ARG A 189 11.08 34.84 -10.42
N ARG A 190 12.07 33.96 -10.32
CA ARG A 190 13.33 34.02 -11.08
C ARG A 190 13.75 32.61 -11.46
N GLU A 191 14.55 32.49 -12.50
CA GLU A 191 15.15 31.22 -12.87
C GLU A 191 15.93 30.63 -11.67
N SER A 192 15.60 29.39 -11.32
CA SER A 192 16.22 28.65 -10.21
C SER A 192 16.34 27.19 -10.60
N THR A 193 17.55 26.65 -10.57
CA THR A 193 17.77 25.21 -10.79
C THR A 193 17.17 24.41 -9.64
N GLY A 194 16.31 23.46 -9.99
CA GLY A 194 15.45 22.73 -9.06
C GLY A 194 14.41 23.61 -8.35
N PHE A 195 14.05 24.75 -8.95
CA PHE A 195 12.93 25.59 -8.51
C PHE A 195 13.07 26.03 -7.03
N VAL A 196 11.99 25.98 -6.24
CA VAL A 196 11.98 26.27 -4.80
C VAL A 196 12.15 24.99 -4.01
N PHE A 197 11.31 23.98 -4.27
CA PHE A 197 11.32 22.74 -3.51
C PHE A 197 12.60 21.93 -3.74
N GLY A 198 12.95 21.66 -5.00
CA GLY A 198 14.14 20.87 -5.34
C GLY A 198 15.42 21.51 -4.80
N ARG A 199 15.52 22.85 -4.84
CA ARG A 199 16.63 23.59 -4.26
C ARG A 199 16.67 23.54 -2.73
N SER A 200 15.53 23.60 -2.06
CA SER A 200 15.43 23.45 -0.59
C SER A 200 15.83 22.03 -0.18
N TRP A 201 15.32 21.04 -0.92
CA TRP A 201 15.66 19.63 -0.73
C TRP A 201 17.15 19.37 -0.94
N ALA A 202 17.77 19.93 -1.97
CA ALA A 202 19.21 19.83 -2.21
C ALA A 202 20.04 20.34 -1.01
N ALA A 203 19.61 21.42 -0.35
CA ALA A 203 20.30 21.93 0.84
C ALA A 203 20.18 20.99 2.04
N ILE A 204 18.97 20.50 2.33
CA ILE A 204 18.72 19.54 3.42
C ILE A 204 19.53 18.26 3.20
N LYS A 205 19.43 17.72 1.98
CA LYS A 205 20.11 16.50 1.56
C LYS A 205 21.64 16.63 1.68
N ARG A 206 22.19 17.77 1.23
CA ARG A 206 23.63 18.03 1.34
C ARG A 206 24.11 18.04 2.80
N GLU A 207 23.35 18.65 3.71
CA GLU A 207 23.71 18.66 5.13
C GLU A 207 23.66 17.25 5.74
N ILE A 208 22.64 16.46 5.37
CA ILE A 208 22.54 15.07 5.81
C ILE A 208 23.73 14.24 5.32
N LEU A 209 24.15 14.40 4.06
CA LEU A 209 25.34 13.73 3.55
C LEU A 209 26.59 14.15 4.32
N SER A 210 26.74 15.42 4.70
CA SER A 210 27.86 15.87 5.54
C SER A 210 27.84 15.23 6.93
N ILE A 211 26.68 15.16 7.59
CA ILE A 211 26.52 14.49 8.91
C ILE A 211 26.97 13.02 8.83
N LEU A 212 26.57 12.33 7.75
CA LEU A 212 26.96 10.94 7.51
C LEU A 212 28.46 10.82 7.21
N ALA A 213 29.02 11.71 6.40
CA ALA A 213 30.44 11.71 6.04
C ALA A 213 31.36 11.99 7.22
N GLU A 214 30.92 12.83 8.16
CA GLU A 214 31.62 13.13 9.40
C GLU A 214 31.43 12.05 10.48
N GLY A 215 30.59 11.04 10.22
CA GLY A 215 30.31 9.95 11.17
C GLY A 215 29.55 10.42 12.42
N VAL A 216 28.85 11.56 12.35
CA VAL A 216 28.10 12.13 13.47
C VAL A 216 26.89 11.27 13.82
N SER A 217 26.26 10.65 12.81
CA SER A 217 25.08 9.80 12.99
C SER A 217 24.93 8.77 11.86
N THR A 218 23.94 7.88 11.99
CA THR A 218 23.59 6.85 11.01
C THR A 218 22.34 7.24 10.21
N PRO A 219 22.10 6.65 9.01
CA PRO A 219 20.85 6.87 8.27
C PRO A 219 19.60 6.56 9.10
N ASP A 220 19.60 5.47 9.85
CA ASP A 220 18.49 5.06 10.73
C ASP A 220 18.17 6.11 11.80
N ASP A 221 19.19 6.62 12.49
CA ASP A 221 19.01 7.63 13.55
C ASP A 221 18.55 8.98 12.98
N ILE A 222 19.08 9.39 11.81
CA ILE A 222 18.68 10.63 11.15
C ILE A 222 17.20 10.57 10.75
N ASP A 223 16.78 9.46 10.13
CA ASP A 223 15.40 9.29 9.67
C ASP A 223 14.42 9.12 10.84
N LEU A 224 14.82 8.44 11.92
CA LEU A 224 14.05 8.36 13.16
C LEU A 224 13.92 9.72 13.81
N LEU A 225 15.01 10.48 13.96
CA LEU A 225 14.98 11.83 14.51
C LEU A 225 14.10 12.75 13.68
N TRP A 226 14.21 12.68 12.35
CA TRP A 226 13.35 13.43 11.43
C TRP A 226 11.87 13.12 11.68
N LYS A 227 11.53 11.84 11.80
CA LYS A 227 10.15 11.40 12.08
C LYS A 227 9.64 11.92 13.43
N GLU A 228 10.43 11.81 14.49
CA GLU A 228 10.05 12.24 15.85
C GLU A 228 9.90 13.76 15.97
N VAL A 229 10.70 14.54 15.23
CA VAL A 229 10.67 16.00 15.25
C VAL A 229 9.55 16.56 14.36
N PHE A 230 9.37 16.04 13.16
CA PHE A 230 8.42 16.59 12.19
C PHE A 230 7.00 15.98 12.27
N GLN A 231 6.79 14.95 13.10
CA GLN A 231 5.50 14.33 13.52
C GLN A 231 4.36 14.36 12.49
N ARG A 232 4.66 14.05 11.22
CA ARG A 232 3.64 13.95 10.18
C ARG A 232 3.72 12.58 9.52
N PRO A 233 2.60 11.83 9.44
CA PRO A 233 2.57 10.51 8.80
C PRO A 233 3.07 10.49 7.35
N THR A 234 3.15 11.65 6.71
CA THR A 234 3.44 11.82 5.28
C THR A 234 4.78 12.50 4.98
N SER A 235 5.57 12.89 5.98
CA SER A 235 6.91 13.44 5.71
C SER A 235 7.86 12.32 5.33
N GLY A 236 8.24 12.24 4.06
CA GLY A 236 9.24 11.28 3.59
C GLY A 236 10.54 11.41 4.37
N GLN A 237 11.04 10.29 4.88
CA GLN A 237 12.28 10.26 5.62
C GLN A 237 13.46 10.50 4.67
N PRO A 238 14.38 11.41 5.00
CA PRO A 238 15.29 11.96 4.01
C PRO A 238 16.33 10.96 3.48
N CYS A 239 16.84 10.05 4.31
CA CYS A 239 17.78 9.02 3.85
C CYS A 239 17.08 7.97 3.00
N GLN A 240 15.89 7.52 3.42
CA GLN A 240 15.08 6.61 2.61
C GLN A 240 14.69 7.21 1.26
N LEU A 241 14.37 8.51 1.24
CA LEU A 241 14.05 9.22 0.00
C LEU A 241 15.25 9.25 -0.97
N MET A 242 16.48 9.40 -0.46
CA MET A 242 17.68 9.31 -1.29
C MET A 242 17.85 7.92 -1.90
N ASP A 243 17.62 6.85 -1.13
CA ASP A 243 17.68 5.48 -1.63
C ASP A 243 16.58 5.18 -2.65
N GLN A 244 15.36 5.69 -2.45
CA GLN A 244 14.24 5.58 -3.39
C GLN A 244 14.53 6.26 -4.74
N VAL A 245 15.14 7.46 -4.69
CA VAL A 245 15.56 8.21 -5.89
C VAL A 245 16.74 7.53 -6.60
N GLY A 246 17.61 6.90 -5.80
CA GLY A 246 18.84 6.26 -6.23
C GLY A 246 20.06 7.18 -6.06
N LEU A 247 21.12 6.64 -5.45
CA LEU A 247 22.26 7.43 -4.98
C LEU A 247 23.11 8.03 -6.11
N ASP A 248 23.18 7.37 -7.26
CA ASP A 248 23.78 7.90 -8.48
C ASP A 248 22.98 9.08 -9.06
N THR A 249 21.65 8.99 -9.08
CA THR A 249 20.78 10.10 -9.48
C THR A 249 20.97 11.28 -8.51
N VAL A 250 21.01 11.00 -7.20
CA VAL A 250 21.30 11.99 -6.16
C VAL A 250 22.65 12.66 -6.40
N ALA A 251 23.70 11.88 -6.67
CA ALA A 251 25.05 12.40 -6.95
C ALA A 251 25.09 13.26 -8.22
N ALA A 252 24.41 12.85 -9.30
CA ALA A 252 24.35 13.63 -10.53
C ALA A 252 23.65 14.98 -10.33
N ILE A 253 22.57 15.02 -9.54
CA ILE A 253 21.87 16.26 -9.19
C ILE A 253 22.76 17.18 -8.35
N GLU A 254 23.43 16.65 -7.33
CA GLU A 254 24.32 17.45 -6.48
C GLU A 254 25.57 17.94 -7.23
N GLU A 255 26.12 17.16 -8.16
CA GLU A 255 27.22 17.59 -9.03
C GLU A 255 26.84 18.83 -9.84
N ASN A 256 25.62 18.84 -10.39
CA ASN A 256 25.11 20.01 -11.10
C ASN A 256 24.99 21.23 -10.16
N TYR A 257 24.54 21.04 -8.91
CA TYR A 257 24.52 22.12 -7.92
C TYR A 257 25.92 22.60 -7.55
N ILE A 258 26.90 21.70 -7.39
CA ILE A 258 28.29 22.04 -7.12
C ILE A 258 28.85 22.94 -8.22
N GLN A 259 28.67 22.55 -9.49
CA GLN A 259 29.17 23.29 -10.64
C GLN A 259 28.48 24.65 -10.79
N GLU A 260 27.15 24.70 -10.65
CA GLU A 260 26.39 25.94 -10.83
C GLU A 260 26.59 26.94 -9.67
N ARG A 261 26.86 26.44 -8.46
CA ARG A 261 26.84 27.25 -7.22
C ARG A 261 28.21 27.39 -6.56
N GLY A 262 29.25 26.73 -7.06
CA GLY A 262 30.59 26.74 -6.47
C GLY A 262 30.63 26.10 -5.08
N LEU A 263 29.88 25.02 -4.87
CA LEU A 263 29.87 24.30 -3.58
C LEU A 263 31.04 23.32 -3.50
N VAL A 264 31.38 22.87 -2.29
CA VAL A 264 32.41 21.85 -2.07
C VAL A 264 31.76 20.46 -2.03
N GLY A 265 32.32 19.52 -2.79
CA GLY A 265 31.77 18.16 -2.97
C GLY A 265 32.37 17.06 -2.09
N ASP A 266 33.47 17.35 -1.38
CA ASP A 266 34.31 16.38 -0.67
C ASP A 266 33.53 15.52 0.34
N LYS A 267 32.78 16.16 1.24
CA LYS A 267 31.97 15.49 2.27
C LYS A 267 30.57 15.08 1.81
N THR A 268 30.27 15.22 0.52
CA THR A 268 28.91 15.03 0.01
C THR A 268 28.90 14.06 -1.16
N VAL A 269 29.09 14.56 -2.38
CA VAL A 269 29.05 13.76 -3.60
C VAL A 269 30.25 12.82 -3.70
N ASP A 270 31.44 13.28 -3.35
CA ASP A 270 32.65 12.45 -3.43
C ASP A 270 32.60 11.34 -2.38
N TRP A 271 32.24 11.68 -1.15
CA TRP A 271 31.97 10.69 -0.11
C TRP A 271 30.90 9.66 -0.53
N LEU A 272 29.78 10.11 -1.12
CA LEU A 272 28.71 9.22 -1.58
C LEU A 272 29.21 8.28 -2.69
N ARG A 273 30.04 8.78 -3.61
CA ARG A 273 30.67 7.99 -4.67
C ARG A 273 31.59 6.93 -4.10
N GLU A 274 32.53 7.34 -3.24
CA GLU A 274 33.54 6.46 -2.66
C GLU A 274 32.94 5.38 -1.77
N ASN A 275 31.93 5.74 -0.97
CA ASN A 275 31.40 4.84 0.06
C ASN A 275 30.27 3.94 -0.42
N TYR A 276 29.53 4.35 -1.46
CA TYR A 276 28.33 3.64 -1.93
C TYR A 276 28.37 3.35 -3.44
N ILE A 277 28.38 4.39 -4.28
CA ILE A 277 28.14 4.25 -5.72
C ILE A 277 29.23 3.40 -6.40
N ASN A 278 30.51 3.67 -6.10
CA ASN A 278 31.64 2.90 -6.66
C ASN A 278 31.67 1.44 -6.17
N LYS A 279 30.93 1.13 -5.10
CA LYS A 279 30.75 -0.23 -4.56
C LYS A 279 29.46 -0.88 -5.08
N GLY A 280 28.77 -0.25 -6.03
CA GLY A 280 27.51 -0.75 -6.60
C GLY A 280 26.30 -0.61 -5.68
N ARG A 281 26.37 0.21 -4.62
CA ARG A 281 25.24 0.51 -3.73
C ARG A 281 24.54 1.78 -4.22
N LEU A 282 23.41 1.61 -4.89
CA LEU A 282 22.67 2.66 -5.60
C LEU A 282 21.30 2.98 -4.97
N GLY A 283 20.95 2.40 -3.82
CA GLY A 283 19.62 2.52 -3.21
C GLY A 283 18.66 1.42 -3.65
N ASP A 284 17.35 1.71 -3.59
CA ASP A 284 16.24 0.75 -3.78
C ASP A 284 16.23 0.11 -5.18
N LYS A 285 16.89 0.74 -6.15
CA LYS A 285 16.98 0.25 -7.53
C LYS A 285 18.04 -0.84 -7.74
N CYS A 286 18.77 -1.25 -6.71
CA CYS A 286 19.76 -2.32 -6.78
C CYS A 286 19.72 -3.25 -5.57
N GLU A 287 20.09 -4.51 -5.78
CA GLU A 287 20.11 -5.53 -4.74
C GLU A 287 21.17 -5.31 -3.67
N SER A 288 22.14 -4.41 -3.90
CA SER A 288 23.19 -4.05 -2.94
C SER A 288 22.75 -2.96 -1.95
N GLY A 289 21.54 -2.40 -2.12
CA GLY A 289 20.99 -1.29 -1.33
C GLY A 289 21.72 0.03 -1.55
N GLY A 290 21.56 0.97 -0.63
CA GLY A 290 22.14 2.33 -0.69
C GLY A 290 22.69 2.76 0.66
N LEU A 291 22.21 3.88 1.19
CA LEU A 291 22.49 4.32 2.56
C LEU A 291 22.03 3.26 3.55
N TYR A 292 20.88 2.65 3.28
CA TYR A 292 20.46 1.43 3.94
C TYR A 292 21.18 0.23 3.33
N PRO A 293 21.41 -0.85 4.09
CA PRO A 293 21.84 -2.12 3.52
C PRO A 293 20.91 -2.51 2.38
N ALA A 294 21.42 -3.31 1.44
CA ALA A 294 20.57 -4.16 0.62
C ALA A 294 19.41 -4.65 1.48
N GLU A 295 18.17 -4.54 0.98
CA GLU A 295 17.19 -5.55 1.34
C GLU A 295 17.79 -6.86 0.82
N GLN A 296 18.73 -7.44 1.57
CA GLN A 296 19.05 -8.84 1.46
C GLN A 296 17.67 -9.47 1.48
N GLY A 297 17.36 -10.22 0.43
CA GLY A 297 16.23 -11.13 0.39
C GLY A 297 16.39 -12.23 1.45
N SER A 298 16.70 -11.85 2.69
CA SER A 298 16.15 -12.48 3.85
C SER A 298 14.65 -12.53 3.64
N MET A 299 14.14 -13.72 3.36
CA MET A 299 12.74 -14.04 3.59
C MET A 299 12.31 -13.75 5.04
N SER A 300 13.21 -13.39 5.95
CA SER A 300 12.98 -13.55 7.38
C SER A 300 12.11 -12.50 8.05
N GLU A 301 11.63 -11.46 7.39
CA GLU A 301 10.66 -10.54 8.01
C GLU A 301 9.67 -9.98 6.98
N LYS A 302 8.95 -10.85 6.24
CA LYS A 302 7.72 -10.43 5.54
C LYS A 302 6.52 -10.97 6.31
N LEU A 303 5.51 -10.14 6.54
CA LEU A 303 4.22 -10.63 7.02
C LEU A 303 3.33 -10.90 5.81
N TYR A 304 2.60 -12.00 5.84
CA TYR A 304 1.51 -12.26 4.92
C TYR A 304 0.21 -11.90 5.60
N VAL A 305 -0.52 -10.93 5.05
CA VAL A 305 -1.77 -10.42 5.62
C VAL A 305 -2.89 -10.63 4.61
N LEU A 306 -4.02 -11.14 5.06
CA LEU A 306 -5.22 -11.20 4.25
C LEU A 306 -6.01 -9.91 4.38
N ASP A 307 -6.36 -9.32 3.25
CA ASP A 307 -7.39 -8.30 3.17
C ASP A 307 -8.67 -8.92 2.62
N VAL A 308 -9.75 -8.77 3.38
CA VAL A 308 -11.07 -9.31 3.06
C VAL A 308 -11.65 -8.66 1.80
N GLY A 309 -11.22 -7.44 1.46
CA GLY A 309 -11.65 -6.71 0.25
C GLY A 309 -12.93 -5.88 0.44
N THR A 310 -13.44 -5.78 1.67
CA THR A 310 -14.63 -4.99 2.01
C THR A 310 -14.34 -3.57 2.48
N GLY A 311 -13.06 -3.24 2.74
CA GLY A 311 -12.65 -1.93 3.25
C GLY A 311 -12.28 -0.91 2.17
N ASP A 312 -12.01 -1.35 0.95
CA ASP A 312 -11.72 -0.46 -0.19
C ASP A 312 -13.01 0.17 -0.74
N ASN A 313 -12.90 1.38 -1.31
CA ASN A 313 -13.99 2.08 -2.01
C ASN A 313 -14.30 1.46 -3.39
N ASN A 314 -14.44 0.14 -3.45
CA ASN A 314 -14.81 -0.59 -4.65
C ASN A 314 -16.33 -0.59 -4.84
N ALA A 315 -16.79 -0.79 -6.07
CA ALA A 315 -18.22 -0.99 -6.31
C ALA A 315 -18.70 -2.23 -5.52
N LEU A 316 -19.85 -2.12 -4.84
CA LEU A 316 -20.38 -3.20 -3.98
C LEU A 316 -20.51 -4.56 -4.66
N ARG A 317 -20.67 -4.58 -5.99
CA ARG A 317 -20.71 -5.81 -6.80
C ARG A 317 -19.38 -6.57 -6.80
N ASP A 318 -18.27 -5.86 -6.68
CA ASP A 318 -16.90 -6.39 -6.75
C ASP A 318 -16.39 -6.79 -5.36
N ALA A 319 -17.04 -6.34 -4.28
CA ALA A 319 -16.67 -6.64 -2.89
C ALA A 319 -16.59 -8.16 -2.58
N ARG A 320 -17.31 -8.99 -3.35
CA ARG A 320 -17.32 -10.46 -3.16
C ARG A 320 -16.04 -11.14 -3.65
N THR A 321 -15.23 -10.47 -4.46
CA THR A 321 -14.00 -11.00 -5.06
C THR A 321 -12.84 -10.02 -4.92
N ALA A 322 -12.98 -8.98 -4.10
CA ALA A 322 -11.95 -7.95 -3.93
C ALA A 322 -10.86 -8.35 -2.93
N GLY A 323 -10.91 -9.55 -2.35
CA GLY A 323 -9.94 -9.98 -1.35
C GLY A 323 -8.53 -10.13 -1.92
N ARG A 324 -7.53 -9.93 -1.06
CA ARG A 324 -6.11 -9.94 -1.42
C ARG A 324 -5.25 -10.69 -0.40
N VAL A 325 -4.17 -11.33 -0.87
CA VAL A 325 -3.01 -11.66 -0.04
C VAL A 325 -1.99 -10.54 -0.21
N LEU A 326 -1.58 -9.93 0.90
CA LEU A 326 -0.62 -8.84 0.94
C LEU A 326 0.68 -9.31 1.59
N ALA A 327 1.83 -8.99 1.01
CA ALA A 327 3.10 -8.95 1.71
C ALA A 327 3.26 -7.59 2.38
N VAL A 328 3.57 -7.59 3.68
CA VAL A 328 3.80 -6.39 4.47
C VAL A 328 5.21 -6.42 5.03
N SER A 329 5.97 -5.34 4.82
CA SER A 329 7.25 -5.13 5.50
C SER A 329 6.99 -4.65 6.95
N PRO A 330 7.43 -5.38 7.98
CA PRO A 330 7.36 -4.93 9.37
C PRO A 330 8.12 -3.64 9.63
N LYS A 331 9.19 -3.38 8.86
CA LYS A 331 10.07 -2.23 9.06
C LYS A 331 9.50 -0.96 8.44
N SER A 332 9.08 -1.04 7.18
CA SER A 332 8.59 0.14 6.45
C SER A 332 7.07 0.27 6.43
N GLY A 333 6.34 -0.76 6.82
CA GLY A 333 4.88 -0.83 6.68
C GLY A 333 4.41 -0.95 5.22
N LYS A 334 5.33 -1.05 4.25
CA LYS A 334 5.03 -1.16 2.81
C LYS A 334 4.22 -2.42 2.54
N ARG A 335 3.13 -2.27 1.80
CA ARG A 335 2.22 -3.36 1.40
C ARG A 335 2.37 -3.64 -0.10
N THR A 336 2.48 -4.92 -0.45
CA THR A 336 2.54 -5.40 -1.84
C THR A 336 1.48 -6.47 -2.04
N THR A 337 0.60 -6.31 -3.04
CA THR A 337 -0.37 -7.36 -3.36
C THR A 337 0.33 -8.52 -4.05
N LEU A 338 0.16 -9.73 -3.52
CA LEU A 338 0.70 -10.97 -4.10
C LEU A 338 -0.37 -11.73 -4.88
N VAL A 339 -1.57 -11.82 -4.32
CA VAL A 339 -2.74 -12.48 -4.92
C VAL A 339 -3.93 -11.54 -4.78
N SER A 340 -4.73 -11.41 -5.82
CA SER A 340 -5.97 -10.64 -5.83
C SER A 340 -7.13 -11.49 -6.37
N GLY A 341 -8.36 -11.00 -6.28
CA GLY A 341 -9.52 -11.73 -6.79
C GLY A 341 -10.11 -12.74 -5.80
N LEU A 342 -9.77 -12.64 -4.51
CA LEU A 342 -10.13 -13.65 -3.51
C LEU A 342 -11.55 -13.45 -2.98
N SER A 343 -12.23 -14.57 -2.74
CA SER A 343 -13.60 -14.57 -2.22
C SER A 343 -13.62 -14.60 -0.70
N TYR A 344 -13.61 -13.42 -0.09
CA TYR A 344 -13.67 -13.23 1.36
C TYR A 344 -12.63 -14.12 2.10
N PRO A 345 -11.33 -13.89 1.88
CA PRO A 345 -10.30 -14.66 2.57
C PRO A 345 -10.33 -14.37 4.09
N ASP A 346 -9.97 -15.36 4.92
CA ASP A 346 -10.03 -15.22 6.38
C ASP A 346 -8.77 -15.71 7.10
N GLY A 347 -8.47 -17.01 7.10
CA GLY A 347 -7.29 -17.58 7.75
C GLY A 347 -6.14 -17.80 6.76
N ILE A 348 -4.90 -17.53 7.16
CA ILE A 348 -3.69 -17.80 6.36
C ILE A 348 -2.58 -18.35 7.25
N ASP A 349 -1.81 -19.29 6.72
CA ASP A 349 -0.53 -19.71 7.30
C ASP A 349 0.44 -20.14 6.20
N VAL A 350 1.71 -20.30 6.55
CA VAL A 350 2.78 -20.61 5.59
C VAL A 350 3.58 -21.83 6.01
N SER A 351 4.03 -22.58 5.02
CA SER A 351 5.02 -23.64 5.14
C SER A 351 6.30 -23.17 4.45
N PRO A 352 7.34 -22.82 5.22
CA PRO A 352 8.62 -22.41 4.66
C PRO A 352 9.33 -23.59 4.00
N SER A 353 9.25 -24.78 4.59
CA SER A 353 9.90 -25.98 4.05
C SER A 353 9.27 -26.47 2.75
N TYR A 354 7.96 -26.26 2.57
CA TYR A 354 7.24 -26.56 1.32
C TYR A 354 7.23 -25.37 0.35
N GLY A 355 7.65 -24.18 0.80
CA GLY A 355 7.71 -22.96 -0.01
C GLY A 355 6.35 -22.44 -0.44
N ARG A 356 5.30 -22.65 0.38
CA ARG A 356 3.92 -22.30 0.04
C ARG A 356 3.17 -21.63 1.18
N MET A 357 2.25 -20.75 0.81
CA MET A 357 1.20 -20.22 1.67
C MET A 357 -0.10 -20.98 1.46
N PHE A 358 -0.95 -20.98 2.47
CA PHE A 358 -2.26 -21.63 2.47
C PHE A 358 -3.27 -20.68 3.11
N TRP A 359 -4.45 -20.55 2.51
CA TRP A 359 -5.50 -19.72 3.09
C TRP A 359 -6.89 -20.29 2.88
N THR A 360 -7.82 -19.83 3.72
CA THR A 360 -9.24 -20.15 3.64
C THR A 360 -10.01 -19.00 2.99
N SER A 361 -11.04 -19.37 2.23
CA SER A 361 -11.98 -18.43 1.60
C SER A 361 -13.40 -18.77 2.06
N MET A 362 -14.09 -17.79 2.63
CA MET A 362 -15.37 -17.98 3.33
C MET A 362 -16.55 -18.37 2.44
N GLY A 363 -16.41 -18.27 1.11
CA GLY A 363 -17.54 -18.41 0.20
C GLY A 363 -18.44 -17.16 0.20
N HIS A 364 -19.53 -17.19 -0.57
CA HIS A 364 -20.34 -15.99 -0.81
C HIS A 364 -21.57 -15.88 0.09
N ALA A 365 -22.00 -16.97 0.72
CA ALA A 365 -23.17 -16.98 1.58
C ALA A 365 -22.97 -17.90 2.79
N LEU A 366 -23.32 -17.41 3.98
CA LEU A 366 -23.23 -18.15 5.24
C LEU A 366 -24.03 -19.47 5.24
N SER A 367 -25.05 -19.56 4.39
CA SER A 367 -25.90 -20.74 4.24
C SER A 367 -25.44 -21.72 3.16
N ALA A 368 -24.50 -21.31 2.31
CA ALA A 368 -24.02 -22.10 1.19
C ALA A 368 -22.76 -22.88 1.57
N CYS A 369 -22.66 -24.10 1.06
CA CYS A 369 -21.44 -24.88 1.15
C CYS A 369 -20.52 -24.47 -0.01
N ASP A 370 -20.06 -23.23 -0.04
CA ASP A 370 -19.26 -22.67 -1.14
C ASP A 370 -17.89 -22.13 -0.70
N GLY A 371 -17.53 -22.37 0.57
CA GLY A 371 -16.19 -22.12 1.10
C GLY A 371 -15.13 -23.02 0.45
N SER A 372 -13.88 -22.58 0.54
CA SER A 372 -12.76 -23.27 -0.11
C SER A 372 -11.42 -23.01 0.60
N VAL A 373 -10.42 -23.84 0.29
CA VAL A 373 -9.05 -23.72 0.79
C VAL A 373 -8.10 -23.67 -0.41
N GLN A 374 -7.18 -22.72 -0.40
CA GLN A 374 -6.24 -22.48 -1.48
C GLN A 374 -4.80 -22.54 -1.01
N SER A 375 -3.89 -22.61 -1.98
CA SER A 375 -2.45 -22.48 -1.77
C SER A 375 -1.78 -21.73 -2.91
N ALA A 376 -0.71 -21.01 -2.63
CA ALA A 376 0.17 -20.40 -3.62
C ALA A 376 1.62 -20.56 -3.19
N LYS A 377 2.57 -20.35 -4.10
CA LYS A 377 3.97 -20.10 -3.71
C LYS A 377 4.07 -18.82 -2.89
N LEU A 378 5.14 -18.67 -2.11
CA LEU A 378 5.36 -17.52 -1.23
C LEU A 378 5.47 -16.15 -1.94
N ASP A 379 5.63 -16.14 -3.27
CA ASP A 379 5.59 -14.96 -4.14
C ASP A 379 4.19 -14.66 -4.72
N GLY A 380 3.18 -15.47 -4.39
CA GLY A 380 1.80 -15.36 -4.89
C GLY A 380 1.53 -16.11 -6.20
N SER A 381 2.55 -16.70 -6.83
CA SER A 381 2.39 -17.47 -8.06
C SER A 381 1.85 -18.89 -7.80
N ASP A 382 1.43 -19.59 -8.86
CA ASP A 382 1.05 -21.01 -8.81
C ASP A 382 -0.10 -21.30 -7.83
N VAL A 383 -1.19 -20.54 -7.96
CA VAL A 383 -2.39 -20.67 -7.11
C VAL A 383 -3.14 -21.97 -7.43
N HIS A 384 -3.39 -22.79 -6.41
CA HIS A 384 -4.16 -24.03 -6.47
C HIS A 384 -5.33 -24.00 -5.49
N THR A 385 -6.46 -24.60 -5.88
CA THR A 385 -7.57 -24.88 -4.97
C THR A 385 -7.43 -26.30 -4.43
N LEU A 386 -7.22 -26.43 -3.12
CA LEU A 386 -7.04 -27.70 -2.42
C LEU A 386 -8.38 -28.32 -2.07
N LEU A 387 -9.25 -27.55 -1.41
CA LEU A 387 -10.63 -27.93 -1.13
C LEU A 387 -11.56 -27.02 -1.95
N LYS A 388 -12.36 -27.62 -2.81
CA LYS A 388 -13.24 -26.90 -3.74
C LYS A 388 -14.56 -26.50 -3.05
N PRO A 389 -15.26 -25.47 -3.57
CA PRO A 389 -16.64 -25.20 -3.20
C PRO A 389 -17.49 -26.48 -3.23
N GLY A 390 -18.34 -26.66 -2.23
CA GLY A 390 -19.10 -27.89 -1.98
C GLY A 390 -18.52 -28.78 -0.88
N THR A 391 -17.35 -28.42 -0.32
CA THR A 391 -16.67 -29.22 0.72
C THR A 391 -16.85 -28.65 2.12
N VAL A 392 -16.75 -27.32 2.26
CA VAL A 392 -16.80 -26.58 3.53
C VAL A 392 -17.70 -25.35 3.36
N TYR A 393 -18.27 -24.85 4.45
CA TYR A 393 -19.21 -23.73 4.44
C TYR A 393 -18.49 -22.39 4.53
N THR A 394 -17.93 -22.08 5.69
CA THR A 394 -17.29 -20.80 5.97
C THR A 394 -16.00 -21.08 6.74
N PRO A 395 -14.96 -21.56 6.04
CA PRO A 395 -13.69 -21.85 6.68
C PRO A 395 -13.05 -20.57 7.23
N LYS A 396 -12.44 -20.70 8.41
CA LYS A 396 -11.89 -19.62 9.24
C LYS A 396 -10.40 -19.80 9.44
N GLN A 397 -9.86 -19.49 10.61
CA GLN A 397 -8.43 -19.58 10.89
C GLN A 397 -7.89 -20.93 10.40
N LEU A 398 -6.73 -20.88 9.75
CA LEU A 398 -5.98 -22.02 9.26
C LEU A 398 -4.58 -21.97 9.86
N ILE A 399 -4.06 -23.13 10.25
CA ILE A 399 -2.68 -23.32 10.68
C ILE A 399 -2.02 -24.45 9.90
N VAL A 400 -0.72 -24.34 9.73
CA VAL A 400 0.13 -25.31 9.04
C VAL A 400 0.90 -26.14 10.08
N ASP A 401 0.76 -27.48 10.02
CA ASP A 401 1.75 -28.40 10.58
C ASP A 401 2.75 -28.74 9.48
N ASP A 402 3.90 -28.05 9.53
CA ASP A 402 4.93 -28.18 8.51
C ASP A 402 5.64 -29.55 8.52
N VAL A 403 5.67 -30.20 9.68
CA VAL A 403 6.38 -31.47 9.86
C VAL A 403 5.55 -32.62 9.31
N ASP A 404 4.27 -32.68 9.70
CA ASP A 404 3.37 -33.75 9.26
C ASP A 404 2.65 -33.42 7.93
N ARG A 405 2.92 -32.23 7.37
CA ARG A 405 2.36 -31.69 6.12
C ARG A 405 0.84 -31.69 6.11
N LYS A 406 0.26 -31.23 7.23
CA LYS A 406 -1.18 -31.14 7.45
C LYS A 406 -1.62 -29.70 7.61
N LEU A 407 -2.79 -29.39 7.07
CA LEU A 407 -3.51 -28.16 7.32
C LEU A 407 -4.62 -28.43 8.33
N TYR A 408 -4.77 -27.55 9.32
CA TYR A 408 -5.88 -27.56 10.27
C TYR A 408 -6.64 -26.26 10.16
N PHE A 409 -7.96 -26.31 10.13
CA PHE A 409 -8.79 -25.10 10.05
C PHE A 409 -10.17 -25.33 10.63
N CYS A 410 -10.81 -24.26 11.10
CA CYS A 410 -12.20 -24.30 11.54
C CYS A 410 -13.16 -24.00 10.39
N ASP A 411 -14.37 -24.55 10.46
CA ASP A 411 -15.52 -24.18 9.61
C ASP A 411 -16.64 -23.65 10.52
N ARG A 412 -16.94 -22.35 10.38
CA ARG A 412 -17.81 -21.62 11.31
C ARG A 412 -19.25 -22.10 11.20
N GLU A 413 -19.85 -22.01 10.03
CA GLU A 413 -21.20 -22.47 9.76
C GLU A 413 -21.26 -24.00 9.57
N GLY A 414 -20.15 -24.63 9.18
CA GLY A 414 -20.01 -26.09 9.24
C GLY A 414 -19.91 -26.65 10.66
N MET A 415 -19.76 -25.80 11.68
CA MET A 415 -19.70 -26.16 13.11
C MET A 415 -18.65 -27.24 13.40
N SER A 416 -17.45 -27.09 12.83
CA SER A 416 -16.45 -28.16 12.85
C SER A 416 -15.00 -27.66 12.79
N VAL A 417 -14.08 -28.59 13.12
CA VAL A 417 -12.63 -28.43 12.96
C VAL A 417 -12.14 -29.52 12.01
N HIS A 418 -11.33 -29.16 11.03
CA HIS A 418 -10.91 -30.04 9.94
C HIS A 418 -9.40 -30.26 9.91
N ARG A 419 -8.99 -31.34 9.24
CA ARG A 419 -7.60 -31.64 8.86
C ARG A 419 -7.55 -32.13 7.42
N CYS A 420 -6.53 -31.75 6.65
CA CYS A 420 -6.22 -32.34 5.34
C CYS A 420 -4.71 -32.27 5.05
N ASN A 421 -4.23 -32.97 4.03
CA ASN A 421 -2.87 -32.84 3.51
C ASN A 421 -2.69 -31.50 2.77
N PHE A 422 -1.44 -31.09 2.55
CA PHE A 422 -1.10 -29.89 1.75
C PHE A 422 -1.63 -29.90 0.30
N ASP A 423 -2.01 -31.06 -0.24
CA ASP A 423 -2.64 -31.21 -1.55
C ASP A 423 -4.18 -31.32 -1.49
N GLY A 424 -4.77 -31.18 -0.29
CA GLY A 424 -6.20 -31.31 -0.05
C GLY A 424 -6.70 -32.75 0.13
N THR A 425 -5.84 -33.76 -0.03
CA THR A 425 -6.22 -35.17 0.20
C THR A 425 -6.36 -35.48 1.69
N ASP A 426 -6.95 -36.63 2.02
CA ASP A 426 -7.18 -37.06 3.41
C ASP A 426 -7.92 -36.01 4.26
N HIS A 427 -8.93 -35.36 3.65
CA HIS A 427 -9.78 -34.39 4.35
C HIS A 427 -10.67 -35.09 5.36
N GLN A 428 -10.55 -34.67 6.62
CA GLN A 428 -11.24 -35.25 7.76
C GLN A 428 -11.86 -34.14 8.63
N ILE A 429 -13.01 -34.43 9.21
CA ILE A 429 -13.59 -33.65 10.30
C ILE A 429 -13.08 -34.24 11.61
N LEU A 430 -12.38 -33.45 12.42
CA LEU A 430 -11.81 -33.87 13.71
C LEU A 430 -12.77 -33.61 14.88
N ILE A 431 -13.51 -32.51 14.81
CA ILE A 431 -14.51 -32.08 15.80
C ILE A 431 -15.77 -31.68 15.03
N GLN A 432 -16.94 -32.15 15.46
CA GLN A 432 -18.24 -31.71 14.95
C GLN A 432 -19.12 -31.32 16.13
N THR A 433 -19.55 -30.06 16.17
CA THR A 433 -20.22 -29.47 17.34
C THR A 433 -21.74 -29.30 17.14
N GLY A 434 -22.25 -29.55 15.94
CA GLY A 434 -23.67 -29.48 15.60
C GLY A 434 -23.96 -29.94 14.17
N SER A 435 -25.22 -29.94 13.78
CA SER A 435 -25.70 -30.39 12.47
C SER A 435 -26.53 -29.31 11.76
N LEU A 436 -26.16 -29.00 10.53
CA LEU A 436 -26.92 -28.08 9.68
C LEU A 436 -28.31 -28.61 9.30
N LYS A 437 -28.57 -29.92 9.48
CA LYS A 437 -29.88 -30.54 9.29
C LYS A 437 -30.85 -30.22 10.44
N VAL A 438 -30.34 -29.74 11.57
CA VAL A 438 -31.13 -29.40 12.76
C VAL A 438 -31.25 -27.87 12.85
N PRO A 439 -32.43 -27.29 12.57
CA PRO A 439 -32.57 -25.83 12.47
C PRO A 439 -32.21 -25.06 13.74
N SER A 440 -32.39 -25.66 14.93
CA SER A 440 -32.00 -25.06 16.21
C SER A 440 -30.48 -24.97 16.36
N GLU A 441 -29.75 -26.03 15.99
CA GLU A 441 -28.28 -26.06 16.05
C GLU A 441 -27.66 -25.12 15.03
N ARG A 442 -28.22 -25.04 13.82
CA ARG A 442 -27.76 -24.13 12.77
C ARG A 442 -27.74 -22.66 13.19
N LYS A 443 -28.64 -22.24 14.08
CA LYS A 443 -28.72 -20.86 14.58
C LYS A 443 -27.94 -20.66 15.88
N ASP A 444 -27.42 -21.73 16.47
CA ASP A 444 -26.73 -21.70 17.74
C ASP A 444 -25.26 -21.27 17.55
N MET A 445 -25.03 -19.95 17.66
CA MET A 445 -23.69 -19.36 17.52
C MET A 445 -22.69 -19.88 18.56
N MET A 446 -23.16 -20.55 19.62
CA MET A 446 -22.28 -21.22 20.58
C MET A 446 -21.55 -22.42 19.97
N ARG A 447 -21.99 -22.90 18.81
CA ARG A 447 -21.40 -24.05 18.10
C ARG A 447 -20.35 -23.65 17.07
N PHE A 448 -20.30 -22.37 16.71
CA PHE A 448 -19.48 -21.85 15.62
C PHE A 448 -18.00 -21.84 15.95
N CYS A 449 -17.24 -22.72 15.30
CA CYS A 449 -15.79 -22.84 15.43
C CYS A 449 -15.08 -21.75 14.61
N VAL A 450 -14.07 -21.08 15.15
CA VAL A 450 -13.38 -19.97 14.43
C VAL A 450 -11.86 -20.12 14.44
N GLY A 451 -11.24 -19.98 15.61
CA GLY A 451 -9.79 -20.08 15.76
C GLY A 451 -9.34 -21.51 15.96
N VAL A 452 -8.09 -21.81 15.60
CA VAL A 452 -7.46 -23.11 15.76
C VAL A 452 -5.98 -22.94 16.13
N ALA A 453 -5.48 -23.74 17.06
CA ALA A 453 -4.06 -23.83 17.38
C ALA A 453 -3.64 -25.28 17.64
N LEU A 454 -2.36 -25.58 17.45
CA LEU A 454 -1.81 -26.92 17.58
C LEU A 454 -0.67 -26.98 18.60
N ASP A 455 -0.75 -27.93 19.51
CA ASP A 455 0.35 -28.36 20.37
C ASP A 455 0.83 -29.74 19.91
N ARG A 456 1.95 -29.76 19.18
CA ARG A 456 2.55 -31.02 18.70
C ARG A 456 3.19 -31.81 19.82
N GLY A 457 3.68 -31.14 20.86
CA GLY A 457 4.38 -31.77 21.98
C GLY A 457 3.46 -32.68 22.79
N THR A 458 2.25 -32.22 23.09
CA THR A 458 1.25 -33.04 23.82
C THR A 458 0.17 -33.64 22.90
N ARG A 459 0.31 -33.46 21.58
CA ARG A 459 -0.63 -33.93 20.55
C ARG A 459 -2.06 -33.42 20.78
N ARG A 460 -2.21 -32.13 21.03
CA ARG A 460 -3.50 -31.47 21.29
C ARG A 460 -3.83 -30.45 20.22
N ILE A 461 -5.12 -30.32 19.95
CA ILE A 461 -5.69 -29.26 19.14
C ILE A 461 -6.57 -28.37 20.02
N TYR A 462 -6.50 -27.06 19.78
CA TYR A 462 -7.29 -26.04 20.46
C TYR A 462 -8.17 -25.34 19.46
N TRP A 463 -9.38 -24.94 19.86
CA TRP A 463 -10.24 -24.12 19.01
C TRP A 463 -11.13 -23.19 19.83
N THR A 464 -11.57 -22.09 19.22
CA THR A 464 -12.58 -21.20 19.81
C THR A 464 -13.96 -21.57 19.33
N GLN A 465 -14.96 -21.41 20.21
CA GLN A 465 -16.34 -21.24 19.81
C GLN A 465 -16.78 -19.83 20.17
N LYS A 466 -17.00 -18.99 19.16
CA LYS A 466 -17.09 -17.53 19.33
C LYS A 466 -18.32 -17.07 20.11
N GLY A 467 -19.42 -17.81 20.05
CA GLY A 467 -20.71 -17.36 20.59
C GLY A 467 -21.30 -16.15 19.82
N PRO A 468 -22.43 -15.60 20.30
CA PRO A 468 -22.97 -14.36 19.79
C PRO A 468 -22.00 -13.20 19.98
N SER A 469 -22.12 -12.18 19.13
CA SER A 469 -21.14 -11.10 19.11
C SER A 469 -21.04 -10.38 20.45
N LYS A 470 -19.80 -10.26 20.96
CA LYS A 470 -19.43 -9.57 22.21
C LYS A 470 -20.28 -9.98 23.42
N SER A 471 -20.78 -11.21 23.44
CA SER A 471 -21.83 -11.64 24.37
C SER A 471 -21.32 -12.14 25.72
N GLY A 472 -20.02 -12.37 25.86
CA GLY A 472 -19.46 -13.01 27.05
C GLY A 472 -19.77 -14.50 27.11
N LYS A 473 -20.24 -15.12 26.03
CA LYS A 473 -20.57 -16.56 25.96
C LYS A 473 -19.57 -17.37 25.14
N GLY A 474 -18.53 -16.73 24.62
CA GLY A 474 -17.46 -17.38 23.91
C GLY A 474 -16.65 -18.32 24.79
N ARG A 475 -16.07 -19.35 24.15
CA ARG A 475 -15.37 -20.45 24.83
C ARG A 475 -14.14 -20.89 24.06
N ILE A 476 -13.18 -21.48 24.76
CA ILE A 476 -11.98 -22.09 24.19
C ILE A 476 -11.92 -23.55 24.64
N PHE A 477 -11.70 -24.45 23.69
CA PHE A 477 -11.68 -25.89 23.92
C PHE A 477 -10.34 -26.49 23.52
N ARG A 478 -10.09 -27.72 24.00
CA ARG A 478 -9.06 -28.61 23.47
C ARG A 478 -9.52 -30.06 23.36
N ALA A 479 -8.81 -30.84 22.57
CA ALA A 479 -8.94 -32.30 22.48
C ALA A 479 -7.63 -32.92 22.00
N GLY A 480 -7.53 -34.25 21.97
CA GLY A 480 -6.45 -34.93 21.26
C GLY A 480 -6.48 -34.63 19.76
N ILE A 481 -5.31 -34.54 19.12
CA ILE A 481 -5.19 -34.28 17.67
C ILE A 481 -5.84 -35.39 16.83
N ASP A 482 -5.83 -36.63 17.34
CA ASP A 482 -6.48 -37.78 16.75
C ASP A 482 -7.74 -38.14 17.54
N ILE A 483 -8.74 -38.63 16.83
CA ILE A 483 -9.97 -39.11 17.44
C ILE A 483 -9.67 -40.42 18.19
N PRO A 484 -10.10 -40.60 19.45
CA PRO A 484 -9.90 -41.84 20.18
C PRO A 484 -10.47 -43.05 19.43
N ALA A 485 -9.82 -44.20 19.54
CA ALA A 485 -10.22 -45.42 18.84
C ALA A 485 -11.69 -45.79 19.14
N GLY A 486 -12.47 -46.06 18.10
CA GLY A 486 -13.90 -46.39 18.21
C GLY A 486 -14.83 -45.18 18.37
N GLN A 487 -14.29 -43.95 18.42
CA GLN A 487 -15.06 -42.71 18.46
C GLN A 487 -15.03 -42.00 17.09
N THR A 488 -15.82 -40.94 16.98
CA THR A 488 -16.01 -40.11 15.79
C THR A 488 -15.94 -38.63 16.20
N ALA A 489 -15.86 -37.72 15.23
CA ALA A 489 -15.87 -36.28 15.49
C ALA A 489 -17.10 -35.79 16.28
N ASN A 490 -18.23 -36.51 16.20
CA ASN A 490 -19.49 -36.14 16.85
C ASN A 490 -19.61 -36.63 18.30
N ASN A 491 -18.92 -37.71 18.66
CA ASN A 491 -19.13 -38.41 19.93
C ASN A 491 -17.84 -38.62 20.72
N ARG A 492 -16.75 -37.99 20.29
CA ARG A 492 -15.49 -38.09 21.00
C ARG A 492 -15.59 -37.51 22.40
N THR A 493 -15.08 -38.25 23.39
CA THR A 493 -15.27 -37.96 24.82
C THR A 493 -14.12 -37.17 25.44
N ASP A 494 -13.05 -36.96 24.69
CA ASP A 494 -11.82 -36.29 25.12
C ASP A 494 -11.85 -34.76 24.89
N VAL A 495 -13.00 -34.21 24.47
CA VAL A 495 -13.20 -32.77 24.30
C VAL A 495 -13.35 -32.11 25.67
N GLU A 496 -12.58 -31.06 25.87
CA GLU A 496 -12.52 -30.32 27.12
C GLU A 496 -12.74 -28.83 26.87
N CYS A 497 -13.68 -28.21 27.59
CA CYS A 497 -13.78 -26.76 27.66
C CYS A 497 -12.74 -26.23 28.65
N LEU A 498 -11.83 -25.38 28.18
CA LEU A 498 -10.75 -24.81 28.99
C LEU A 498 -11.13 -23.46 29.59
N LEU A 499 -11.76 -22.60 28.78
CA LEU A 499 -12.14 -21.26 29.17
C LEU A 499 -13.55 -20.97 28.70
N GLU A 500 -14.33 -20.37 29.59
CA GLU A 500 -15.68 -19.87 29.32
C GLU A 500 -15.76 -18.37 29.62
N GLY A 501 -16.91 -17.76 29.32
CA GLY A 501 -17.14 -16.35 29.66
C GLY A 501 -16.38 -15.36 28.77
N ARG A 502 -15.84 -15.79 27.61
CA ARG A 502 -15.09 -14.91 26.71
C ARG A 502 -16.07 -14.03 25.91
N PRO A 503 -15.79 -12.73 25.69
CA PRO A 503 -16.66 -11.86 24.90
C PRO A 503 -17.04 -12.44 23.54
N GLU A 504 -16.03 -12.67 22.69
CA GLU A 504 -16.12 -13.29 21.38
C GLU A 504 -14.69 -13.66 20.92
N PRO A 505 -14.13 -14.81 21.36
CA PRO A 505 -12.77 -15.22 21.03
C PRO A 505 -12.70 -15.66 19.57
N ILE A 506 -11.70 -15.16 18.84
CA ILE A 506 -11.56 -15.34 17.39
C ILE A 506 -10.42 -16.29 17.09
N ASP A 507 -9.22 -15.80 16.80
CA ASP A 507 -8.08 -16.63 16.39
C ASP A 507 -7.24 -17.03 17.61
N LEU A 508 -6.54 -18.15 17.49
CA LEU A 508 -5.66 -18.72 18.51
C LEU A 508 -4.22 -18.84 18.00
N GLU A 509 -3.28 -18.81 18.93
CA GLU A 509 -1.95 -19.36 18.69
C GLU A 509 -1.36 -19.94 19.97
N TYR A 510 -0.63 -21.04 19.83
CA TYR A 510 -0.02 -21.74 20.96
C TYR A 510 1.50 -21.68 20.85
N ASP A 511 2.16 -21.15 21.88
CA ASP A 511 3.61 -21.19 21.99
C ASP A 511 4.03 -22.49 22.67
N MET A 512 4.61 -23.42 21.91
CA MET A 512 5.09 -24.71 22.46
C MET A 512 6.26 -24.55 23.44
N GLN A 513 7.06 -23.47 23.33
CA GLN A 513 8.23 -23.29 24.19
C GLN A 513 7.83 -22.81 25.58
N THR A 514 6.92 -21.84 25.64
CA THR A 514 6.44 -21.25 26.91
C THR A 514 5.14 -21.88 27.41
N GLN A 515 4.52 -22.75 26.61
CA GLN A 515 3.21 -23.37 26.86
C GLN A 515 2.07 -22.36 27.05
N MET A 516 2.22 -21.17 26.45
CA MET A 516 1.23 -20.09 26.51
C MET A 516 0.24 -20.21 25.35
N LEU A 517 -1.04 -20.06 25.65
CA LEU A 517 -2.10 -19.93 24.65
C LEU A 517 -2.49 -18.45 24.50
N TYR A 518 -2.48 -17.94 23.27
CA TYR A 518 -2.82 -16.57 22.91
C TYR A 518 -4.11 -16.55 22.09
N TRP A 519 -4.89 -15.48 22.21
CA TRP A 519 -6.04 -15.25 21.36
C TRP A 519 -6.44 -13.79 21.22
N THR A 520 -7.06 -13.48 20.08
CA THR A 520 -7.78 -12.22 19.86
C THR A 520 -9.22 -12.36 20.34
N ASP A 521 -9.76 -11.29 20.94
CA ASP A 521 -11.10 -11.28 21.50
C ASP A 521 -11.80 -9.96 21.17
N ARG A 522 -13.08 -10.05 20.81
CA ARG A 522 -13.91 -8.90 20.46
C ARG A 522 -14.89 -8.63 21.59
N GLY A 523 -14.57 -7.63 22.41
CA GLY A 523 -15.36 -7.24 23.56
C GLY A 523 -15.86 -5.81 23.51
N GLU A 524 -16.88 -5.53 24.32
CA GLU A 524 -17.37 -4.19 24.61
C GLU A 524 -16.58 -3.52 25.74
N HIS A 525 -16.65 -2.19 25.83
CA HIS A 525 -16.06 -1.46 26.95
C HIS A 525 -16.66 -1.91 28.30
N PRO A 526 -15.84 -2.00 29.38
CA PRO A 526 -14.47 -1.49 29.51
C PRO A 526 -13.35 -2.49 29.12
N MET A 527 -13.66 -3.76 28.87
CA MET A 527 -12.64 -4.74 28.47
C MET A 527 -12.17 -4.50 27.03
N GLY A 528 -13.10 -4.16 26.13
CA GLY A 528 -12.85 -3.80 24.75
C GLY A 528 -12.31 -4.96 23.91
N CYS A 529 -11.99 -4.66 22.65
CA CYS A 529 -11.26 -5.57 21.77
C CYS A 529 -9.81 -5.73 22.25
N SER A 530 -9.35 -6.97 22.41
CA SER A 530 -8.09 -7.29 23.11
C SER A 530 -7.27 -8.42 22.48
N LEU A 531 -5.98 -8.43 22.84
CA LEU A 531 -5.08 -9.56 22.71
C LEU A 531 -4.85 -10.11 24.12
N ASN A 532 -5.06 -11.42 24.29
CA ASN A 532 -5.04 -12.08 25.58
C ASN A 532 -4.10 -13.29 25.53
N ARG A 533 -3.66 -13.73 26.71
CA ARG A 533 -2.93 -14.99 26.87
C ARG A 533 -3.22 -15.67 28.20
N VAL A 534 -2.91 -16.96 28.26
CA VAL A 534 -2.94 -17.75 29.49
C VAL A 534 -1.85 -18.80 29.49
N ASP A 535 -1.28 -19.06 30.65
CA ASP A 535 -0.29 -20.12 30.88
C ASP A 535 -0.99 -21.48 31.02
N LEU A 536 -0.57 -22.45 30.20
CA LEU A 536 -1.05 -23.83 30.24
C LEU A 536 0.04 -24.81 30.70
N SER A 537 1.14 -24.32 31.27
CA SER A 537 2.17 -25.14 31.89
C SER A 537 1.69 -25.77 33.21
N GLY A 538 2.17 -26.98 33.49
CA GLY A 538 1.84 -27.71 34.72
C GLY A 538 0.39 -28.22 34.83
N ASP A 539 -0.08 -28.39 36.06
CA ASP A 539 -1.44 -28.86 36.36
C ASP A 539 -2.46 -27.74 36.18
N ILE A 540 -3.37 -27.93 35.21
CA ILE A 540 -4.40 -26.96 34.86
C ILE A 540 -5.64 -27.19 35.72
N ASP A 541 -5.89 -26.25 36.64
CA ASP A 541 -7.18 -26.13 37.32
C ASP A 541 -8.12 -25.24 36.50
N LYS A 542 -9.19 -25.84 35.96
CA LYS A 542 -10.16 -25.17 35.09
C LYS A 542 -11.01 -24.13 35.81
N GLU A 543 -11.24 -24.29 37.11
CA GLU A 543 -12.07 -23.34 37.85
C GLU A 543 -11.36 -22.00 38.04
N THR A 544 -10.03 -22.03 38.19
CA THR A 544 -9.21 -20.83 38.41
C THR A 544 -8.49 -20.33 37.16
N LEU A 545 -8.45 -21.09 36.06
CA LEU A 545 -7.74 -20.71 34.83
C LEU A 545 -8.22 -19.37 34.26
N GLY A 546 -9.52 -19.09 34.36
CA GLY A 546 -10.11 -17.84 33.89
C GLY A 546 -9.57 -16.58 34.60
N GLU A 547 -9.14 -16.72 35.86
CA GLU A 547 -8.56 -15.64 36.67
C GLU A 547 -7.09 -15.37 36.29
N LYS A 548 -6.42 -16.36 35.69
CA LYS A 548 -5.03 -16.26 35.22
C LYS A 548 -4.90 -15.66 33.82
N VAL A 549 -6.00 -15.25 33.20
CA VAL A 549 -6.00 -14.64 31.87
C VAL A 549 -5.39 -13.24 31.94
N GLU A 550 -4.36 -13.02 31.12
CA GLU A 550 -3.69 -11.73 30.99
C GLU A 550 -4.14 -11.01 29.71
N ILE A 551 -4.46 -9.72 29.83
CA ILE A 551 -4.72 -8.85 28.68
C ILE A 551 -3.42 -8.10 28.34
N LEU A 552 -2.80 -8.42 27.21
CA LEU A 552 -1.55 -7.80 26.76
C LEU A 552 -1.76 -6.41 26.14
N ALA A 553 -2.82 -6.29 25.34
CA ALA A 553 -3.16 -5.05 24.66
C ALA A 553 -4.67 -4.95 24.45
N ARG A 554 -5.17 -3.71 24.35
CA ARG A 554 -6.58 -3.37 24.12
C ARG A 554 -6.71 -2.31 23.04
N GLN A 555 -7.95 -1.95 22.69
CA GLN A 555 -8.29 -0.90 21.72
C GLN A 555 -7.85 -1.27 20.28
N PHE A 556 -8.11 -2.50 19.88
CA PHE A 556 -8.08 -2.91 18.48
C PHE A 556 -9.45 -2.62 17.81
N HIS A 557 -9.50 -2.60 16.49
CA HIS A 557 -10.72 -2.39 15.70
C HIS A 557 -11.24 -3.73 15.16
N GLU A 558 -11.89 -4.52 16.02
CA GLU A 558 -12.39 -5.87 15.71
C GLU A 558 -11.25 -6.84 15.29
N PRO A 559 -10.30 -7.15 16.19
CA PRO A 559 -9.12 -7.96 15.90
C PRO A 559 -9.51 -9.36 15.42
N ILE A 560 -8.69 -9.91 14.51
CA ILE A 560 -8.81 -11.27 13.97
C ILE A 560 -7.48 -11.97 14.12
N GLY A 561 -6.57 -11.82 13.16
CA GLY A 561 -5.36 -12.60 13.09
C GLY A 561 -4.36 -12.23 14.18
N LEU A 562 -3.60 -13.24 14.62
CA LEU A 562 -2.41 -13.07 15.41
C LEU A 562 -1.30 -13.98 14.90
N LYS A 563 -0.05 -13.54 15.04
CA LYS A 563 1.13 -14.38 14.81
C LYS A 563 2.24 -14.09 15.82
N LEU A 564 2.74 -15.13 16.50
CA LEU A 564 3.81 -15.05 17.50
C LEU A 564 5.18 -14.91 16.83
N THR A 565 6.04 -14.10 17.46
CA THR A 565 7.44 -13.93 17.08
C THR A 565 8.33 -13.76 18.30
N LYS A 566 9.65 -13.80 18.09
CA LYS A 566 10.64 -13.47 19.12
C LYS A 566 10.49 -12.05 19.68
N ASN A 567 9.94 -11.13 18.89
CA ASN A 567 9.83 -9.71 19.24
C ASN A 567 8.48 -9.36 19.89
N GLY A 568 7.52 -10.28 19.91
CA GLY A 568 6.17 -10.05 20.39
C GLY A 568 5.11 -10.71 19.52
N VAL A 569 3.88 -10.24 19.64
CA VAL A 569 2.72 -10.77 18.92
C VAL A 569 2.26 -9.76 17.88
N TYR A 570 2.27 -10.15 16.61
CA TYR A 570 1.62 -9.36 15.59
C TYR A 570 0.10 -9.60 15.64
N VAL A 571 -0.69 -8.55 15.40
CA VAL A 571 -2.16 -8.62 15.40
C VAL A 571 -2.72 -7.83 14.23
N THR A 572 -3.70 -8.38 13.55
CA THR A 572 -4.46 -7.72 12.46
C THR A 572 -5.89 -7.45 12.89
N ASP A 573 -6.49 -6.40 12.31
CA ASP A 573 -7.89 -6.07 12.59
C ASP A 573 -8.66 -5.55 11.36
N LEU A 574 -9.99 -5.53 11.47
CA LEU A 574 -10.87 -5.10 10.39
C LEU A 574 -10.80 -3.59 10.11
N GLY A 575 -10.09 -2.83 10.94
CA GLY A 575 -9.75 -1.42 10.70
C GLY A 575 -8.55 -1.22 9.76
N GLY A 576 -8.06 -2.29 9.13
CA GLY A 576 -6.98 -2.20 8.14
C GLY A 576 -5.61 -1.96 8.79
N CYS A 577 -5.43 -2.43 10.03
CA CYS A 577 -4.20 -2.24 10.78
C CYS A 577 -3.47 -3.57 11.02
N VAL A 578 -2.14 -3.49 11.00
CA VAL A 578 -1.24 -4.50 11.57
C VAL A 578 -0.54 -3.85 12.76
N TYR A 579 -0.56 -4.51 13.91
CA TYR A 579 0.11 -4.08 15.13
C TYR A 579 1.20 -5.07 15.50
N LEU A 580 2.22 -4.58 16.19
CA LEU A 580 3.14 -5.39 16.97
C LEU A 580 2.92 -5.08 18.46
N VAL A 581 2.64 -6.12 19.25
CA VAL A 581 2.52 -6.04 20.71
C VAL A 581 3.76 -6.69 21.34
N SER A 582 4.61 -5.85 21.93
CA SER A 582 5.83 -6.29 22.63
C SER A 582 5.69 -5.95 24.12
N GLY A 583 5.50 -6.98 24.96
CA GLY A 583 5.10 -6.78 26.35
C GLY A 583 3.72 -6.11 26.41
N THR A 584 3.64 -4.92 27.00
CA THR A 584 2.41 -4.09 27.05
C THR A 584 2.38 -2.97 26.00
N LYS A 585 3.43 -2.83 25.18
CA LYS A 585 3.53 -1.78 24.17
C LYS A 585 2.90 -2.26 22.86
N LYS A 586 1.82 -1.60 22.43
CA LYS A 586 1.17 -1.78 21.12
C LYS A 586 1.69 -0.73 20.14
N THR A 587 2.31 -1.17 19.04
CA THR A 587 2.86 -0.30 17.98
C THR A 587 2.15 -0.58 16.66
N VAL A 588 1.78 0.46 15.91
CA VAL A 588 1.22 0.31 14.56
C VAL A 588 2.36 0.04 13.58
N VAL A 589 2.29 -1.08 12.87
CA VAL A 589 3.26 -1.50 11.84
C VAL A 589 2.86 -0.94 10.49
N THR A 590 1.59 -1.10 10.13
CA THR A 590 0.99 -0.49 8.94
C THR A 590 -0.48 -0.21 9.20
N GLN A 591 -0.99 0.85 8.59
CA GLN A 591 -2.40 1.22 8.59
C GLN A 591 -2.78 1.64 7.17
N GLY A 592 -3.90 1.16 6.67
CA GLY A 592 -4.36 1.46 5.31
C GLY A 592 -5.85 1.31 5.12
N GLU A 593 -6.29 1.65 3.92
CA GLU A 593 -7.62 1.29 3.43
C GLU A 593 -7.65 -0.23 3.21
N GLY A 594 -8.60 -0.92 3.84
CA GLY A 594 -8.71 -2.38 3.83
C GLY A 594 -9.32 -2.95 5.11
N CYS A 595 -9.69 -4.21 5.08
CA CYS A 595 -10.17 -4.94 6.26
C CYS A 595 -9.28 -6.16 6.46
N PHE A 596 -8.36 -6.12 7.43
CA PHE A 596 -7.37 -7.19 7.59
C PHE A 596 -7.91 -8.32 8.48
N SER A 597 -7.71 -9.55 8.02
CA SER A 597 -8.10 -10.78 8.71
C SER A 597 -6.87 -11.58 9.11
N GLY A 598 -6.59 -12.71 8.48
CA GLY A 598 -5.50 -13.61 8.85
C GLY A 598 -4.13 -13.00 8.63
N LEU A 599 -3.16 -13.56 9.37
CA LEU A 599 -1.79 -13.12 9.43
C LEU A 599 -0.86 -14.33 9.51
N ALA A 600 0.22 -14.33 8.73
CA ALA A 600 1.24 -15.38 8.75
C ALA A 600 2.65 -14.80 8.60
N ILE A 601 3.64 -15.57 9.05
CA ILE A 601 5.07 -15.22 9.02
C ILE A 601 5.83 -16.44 8.50
N PRO A 602 6.72 -16.28 7.50
CA PRO A 602 7.52 -17.35 6.90
C PRO A 602 8.68 -17.83 7.77
#